data_AF-A0A816GPR1-F1
#
_entry.id   AF-A0A816GPR1-F1
#
_cell.length_a   1.000
_cell.length_b   1.000
_cell.length_c   1.000
_cell.angle_alpha   90.00
_cell.angle_beta   90.00
_cell.angle_gamma   90.00
#
_symmetry.space_group_name_H-M   'P 1'
#
loop_
_entity.id
_entity.type
_entity.pdbx_description
1 polymer ?
#
loop_
_entity_poly.entity_id
_entity_poly.type
_entity_poly.pdbx_seq_one_letter_code
_entity_poly.pdbx_strand_id
1 'polypeptide(L)'
;MLTYRDGTAAKDNPSLKLHPNSFLIQLYSDGIGITNPLGPKKDKHKLTLYYFLLEDLPDFVKPMLQSIGLVGICPTKFLSIQTNRMNFFEPIIKDLNHLQTTGLVVQTFNGQLHFAFSLFAADNLASHEIGGFQQNFNSGQFCRLCHISYKFRLVPLTEISFLPRTVTTHDANVRQAVNLFNTRPVAGVVGESPLSKLIAFHAIKSLPNDLMHDYAEGIKKNVVFI
;
A
#
# COMPACT_ATOMS: atom_id res chain seq x y z
N MET A 1 -20.64 1.33 13.39
CA MET A 1 -19.84 0.95 12.20
C MET A 1 -18.40 0.88 12.65
N LEU A 2 -17.66 -0.18 12.32
CA LEU A 2 -16.24 -0.28 12.67
C LEU A 2 -15.42 0.58 11.70
N THR A 3 -14.46 1.32 12.22
CA THR A 3 -13.55 2.21 11.48
C THR A 3 -12.09 1.79 11.70
N TYR A 4 -11.15 2.39 10.97
CA TYR A 4 -9.72 2.18 11.21
C TYR A 4 -9.34 2.42 12.68
N ARG A 5 -9.96 3.40 13.34
CA ARG A 5 -9.72 3.77 14.75
C ARG A 5 -10.00 2.65 15.74
N ASP A 6 -10.92 1.74 15.41
CA ASP A 6 -11.26 0.60 16.25
C ASP A 6 -10.24 -0.54 16.15
N GLY A 7 -9.41 -0.52 15.09
CA GLY A 7 -8.43 -1.54 14.76
C GLY A 7 -7.16 -1.48 15.62
N THR A 8 -6.46 -2.61 15.71
CA THR A 8 -5.14 -2.69 16.37
C THR A 8 -4.09 -1.83 15.68
N ALA A 9 -4.18 -1.65 14.36
CA ALA A 9 -3.29 -0.77 13.61
C ALA A 9 -3.35 0.68 14.11
N ALA A 10 -4.56 1.21 14.39
CA ALA A 10 -4.71 2.54 14.96
C ALA A 10 -4.15 2.65 16.38
N LYS A 11 -4.36 1.62 17.21
CA LYS A 11 -3.79 1.56 18.56
C LYS A 11 -2.27 1.54 18.57
N ASP A 12 -1.65 0.95 17.56
CA ASP A 12 -0.20 0.90 17.40
C ASP A 12 0.39 2.15 16.74
N ASN A 13 -0.44 2.97 16.08
CA ASN A 13 -0.01 4.12 15.30
C ASN A 13 0.63 5.20 16.20
N PRO A 14 1.93 5.53 16.01
CA PRO A 14 2.64 6.49 16.86
C PRO A 14 2.03 7.90 16.83
N SER A 15 1.53 8.34 15.68
CA SER A 15 0.91 9.67 15.54
C SER A 15 -0.43 9.75 16.26
N LEU A 16 -1.24 8.69 16.23
CA LEU A 16 -2.49 8.63 17.00
C LEU A 16 -2.25 8.48 18.51
N LYS A 17 -1.16 7.83 18.93
CA LYS A 17 -0.77 7.78 20.36
C LYS A 17 -0.42 9.16 20.89
N LEU A 18 0.29 9.97 20.09
CA LEU A 18 0.70 11.32 20.48
C LEU A 18 -0.45 12.33 20.36
N HIS A 19 -1.21 12.22 19.28
CA HIS A 19 -2.32 13.11 18.93
C HIS A 19 -3.57 12.27 18.59
N PRO A 20 -4.39 11.85 19.57
CA PRO A 20 -5.53 10.96 19.35
C PRO A 20 -6.59 11.52 18.39
N ASN A 21 -6.69 12.85 18.31
CA ASN A 21 -7.66 13.57 17.46
C ASN A 21 -7.11 13.90 16.06
N SER A 22 -5.95 13.36 15.68
CA SER A 22 -5.40 13.56 14.33
C SER A 22 -6.34 13.05 13.25
N PHE A 23 -6.49 13.79 12.15
CA PHE A 23 -7.25 13.34 10.99
C PHE A 23 -6.53 12.19 10.28
N LEU A 24 -7.26 11.15 9.92
CA LEU A 24 -6.73 10.00 9.20
C LEU A 24 -6.59 10.29 7.70
N ILE A 25 -5.38 10.09 7.19
CA ILE A 25 -5.05 10.15 5.76
C ILE A 25 -4.83 8.72 5.25
N GLN A 26 -5.71 8.30 4.35
CA GLN A 26 -5.53 7.09 3.56
C GLN A 26 -4.90 7.46 2.21
N LEU A 27 -3.90 6.69 1.78
CA LEU A 27 -3.40 6.75 0.40
C LEU A 27 -4.09 5.70 -0.46
N TYR A 28 -4.27 6.01 -1.74
CA TYR A 28 -4.81 5.09 -2.72
C TYR A 28 -4.10 5.26 -4.07
N SER A 29 -3.95 4.19 -4.83
CA SER A 29 -3.43 4.27 -6.21
C SER A 29 -4.30 3.54 -7.22
N ASP A 30 -4.41 4.12 -8.41
CA ASP A 30 -5.07 3.51 -9.56
C ASP A 30 -4.24 3.70 -10.85
N GLY A 31 -4.44 2.83 -11.83
CA GLY A 31 -3.74 2.85 -13.11
C GLY A 31 -4.69 3.12 -14.28
N ILE A 32 -4.48 4.23 -15.00
CA ILE A 32 -5.25 4.56 -16.20
C ILE A 32 -4.45 4.34 -17.48
N GLY A 33 -5.05 3.64 -18.44
CA GLY A 33 -4.56 3.56 -19.81
C GLY A 33 -5.11 4.72 -20.65
N ILE A 34 -4.24 5.57 -21.21
CA ILE A 34 -4.68 6.70 -22.06
C ILE A 34 -4.97 6.27 -23.51
N THR A 35 -4.58 5.05 -23.89
CA THR A 35 -4.79 4.53 -25.24
C THR A 35 -6.05 3.68 -25.33
N ASN A 36 -6.44 3.30 -26.56
CA ASN A 36 -7.58 2.40 -26.78
C ASN A 36 -7.47 1.15 -25.86
N PRO A 37 -8.40 0.97 -24.91
CA PRO A 37 -8.32 -0.10 -23.91
C PRO A 37 -8.45 -1.50 -24.51
N LEU A 38 -9.00 -1.61 -25.73
CA LEU A 38 -9.18 -2.87 -26.46
C LEU A 38 -8.02 -3.17 -27.43
N GLY A 39 -7.11 -2.22 -27.63
CA GLY A 39 -6.02 -2.34 -28.58
C GLY A 39 -4.79 -3.08 -28.01
N PRO A 40 -3.91 -3.63 -28.87
CA PRO A 40 -2.68 -4.32 -28.45
C PRO A 40 -1.67 -3.39 -27.75
N LYS A 41 -1.92 -2.07 -27.74
CA LYS A 41 -1.06 -1.04 -27.14
C LYS A 41 -1.71 -0.37 -25.92
N LYS A 42 -2.76 -0.96 -25.34
CA LYS A 42 -3.55 -0.39 -24.22
C LYS A 42 -2.71 0.16 -23.05
N ASP A 43 -1.58 -0.50 -22.75
CA ASP A 43 -0.69 -0.14 -21.64
C ASP A 43 0.54 0.69 -22.06
N LYS A 44 0.65 1.08 -23.35
CA LYS A 44 1.85 1.76 -23.87
C LYS A 44 2.11 3.09 -23.15
N HIS A 45 1.03 3.80 -22.83
CA HIS A 45 1.02 5.10 -22.15
C HIS A 45 0.22 5.03 -20.84
N LYS A 46 0.37 3.94 -20.08
CA LYS A 46 -0.26 3.79 -18.77
C LYS A 46 0.31 4.81 -17.78
N LEU A 47 -0.58 5.48 -17.07
CA LEU A 47 -0.25 6.36 -15.94
C LEU A 47 -0.69 5.67 -14.65
N THR A 48 0.09 5.90 -13.60
CA THR A 48 -0.29 5.58 -12.23
C THR A 48 -0.62 6.90 -11.53
N LEU A 49 -1.79 6.93 -10.90
CA LEU A 49 -2.29 8.06 -10.14
C LEU A 49 -2.29 7.68 -8.67
N TYR A 50 -1.85 8.63 -7.83
CA TYR A 50 -1.87 8.50 -6.39
C TYR A 50 -2.80 9.55 -5.82
N TYR A 51 -3.65 9.11 -4.90
CA TYR A 51 -4.67 9.91 -4.26
C TYR A 51 -4.54 9.82 -2.74
N PHE A 52 -5.17 10.77 -2.06
CA PHE A 52 -5.43 10.69 -0.64
C PHE A 52 -6.92 10.89 -0.35
N LEU A 53 -7.36 10.29 0.75
CA LEU A 53 -8.70 10.40 1.31
C LEU A 53 -8.58 10.77 2.78
N LEU A 54 -9.52 11.58 3.28
CA LEU A 54 -9.67 11.81 4.71
C LEU A 54 -10.75 10.85 5.26
N GLU A 55 -10.36 9.89 6.10
CA GLU A 55 -11.30 8.85 6.56
C GLU A 55 -12.31 9.37 7.59
N ASP A 56 -11.99 10.47 8.27
CA ASP A 56 -12.83 11.05 9.33
C ASP A 56 -13.87 12.06 8.79
N LEU A 57 -14.01 12.19 7.47
CA LEU A 57 -15.10 12.98 6.89
C LEU A 57 -16.46 12.35 7.20
N PRO A 58 -17.57 13.11 7.19
CA PRO A 58 -18.90 12.53 7.33
C PRO A 58 -19.20 11.50 6.23
N ASP A 59 -19.92 10.42 6.56
CA ASP A 59 -20.15 9.30 5.64
C ASP A 59 -20.87 9.69 4.34
N PHE A 60 -21.68 10.76 4.36
CA PHE A 60 -22.31 11.29 3.14
C PHE A 60 -21.35 12.06 2.23
N VAL A 61 -20.20 12.51 2.74
CA VAL A 61 -19.15 13.23 1.99
C VAL A 61 -18.11 12.27 1.41
N LYS A 62 -17.72 11.23 2.15
CA LYS A 62 -16.70 10.24 1.73
C LYS A 62 -16.87 9.67 0.30
N PRO A 63 -18.09 9.34 -0.19
CA PRO A 63 -18.25 8.78 -1.54
C PRO A 63 -18.19 9.84 -2.64
N MET A 64 -18.10 11.13 -2.31
CA MET A 64 -18.06 12.19 -3.31
C MET A 64 -16.69 12.27 -3.97
N LEU A 65 -16.64 12.52 -5.28
CA LEU A 65 -15.35 12.73 -5.97
C LEU A 65 -14.54 13.89 -5.40
N GLN A 66 -15.22 14.87 -4.78
CA GLN A 66 -14.60 16.03 -4.15
C GLN A 66 -13.79 15.71 -2.88
N SER A 67 -14.04 14.56 -2.24
CA SER A 67 -13.23 14.10 -1.11
C SER A 67 -11.99 13.32 -1.51
N ILE A 68 -11.77 13.11 -2.81
CA ILE A 68 -10.58 12.44 -3.35
C ILE A 68 -9.56 13.51 -3.73
N GLY A 69 -8.49 13.62 -2.95
CA GLY A 69 -7.38 14.52 -3.26
C GLY A 69 -6.36 13.84 -4.16
N LEU A 70 -5.91 14.51 -5.23
CA LEU A 70 -4.82 14.01 -6.06
C LEU A 70 -3.46 14.35 -5.43
N VAL A 71 -2.62 13.34 -5.21
CA VAL A 71 -1.24 13.50 -4.71
C VAL A 71 -0.27 13.66 -5.88
N GLY A 72 -0.41 12.83 -6.92
CA GLY A 72 0.50 12.88 -8.06
C GLY A 72 0.13 11.92 -9.19
N ILE A 73 0.68 12.22 -10.37
CA ILE A 73 0.49 11.44 -11.60
C ILE A 73 1.87 11.13 -12.17
N CYS A 74 2.12 9.88 -12.54
CA CYS A 74 3.40 9.49 -13.11
C CYS A 74 3.23 8.39 -14.17
N PRO A 75 4.03 8.37 -15.26
CA PRO A 75 4.05 7.24 -16.18
C PRO A 75 4.41 5.94 -15.44
N THR A 76 3.59 4.89 -15.58
CA THR A 76 3.81 3.62 -14.89
C THR A 76 5.19 3.02 -15.23
N LYS A 77 5.66 3.21 -16.47
CA LYS A 77 7.01 2.79 -16.89
C LYS A 77 8.12 3.48 -16.09
N PHE A 78 7.94 4.74 -15.72
CA PHE A 78 8.92 5.47 -14.92
C PHE A 78 9.02 4.87 -13.51
N LEU A 79 7.88 4.52 -12.90
CA LEU A 79 7.78 3.94 -11.56
C LEU A 79 8.26 2.49 -11.46
N SER A 80 8.32 1.76 -12.58
CA SER A 80 8.85 0.39 -12.62
C SER A 80 10.32 0.28 -12.21
N ILE A 81 11.05 1.40 -12.24
CA ILE A 81 12.43 1.49 -11.75
C ILE A 81 12.40 1.88 -10.27
N GLN A 82 12.97 1.03 -9.40
CA GLN A 82 13.00 1.24 -7.95
C GLN A 82 13.41 2.67 -7.56
N THR A 83 14.56 3.14 -8.05
CA THR A 83 15.10 4.47 -7.71
C THR A 83 14.14 5.60 -8.06
N ASN A 84 13.48 5.52 -9.22
CA ASN A 84 12.50 6.51 -9.64
C ASN A 84 11.29 6.53 -8.72
N ARG A 85 10.85 5.35 -8.27
CA ARG A 85 9.76 5.22 -7.31
C ARG A 85 10.14 5.78 -5.94
N MET A 86 11.35 5.52 -5.45
CA MET A 86 11.86 6.12 -4.21
C MET A 86 11.83 7.66 -4.30
N ASN A 87 12.37 8.22 -5.39
CA ASN A 87 12.42 9.66 -5.62
C ASN A 87 11.02 10.30 -5.74
N PHE A 88 10.06 9.58 -6.33
CA PHE A 88 8.68 10.03 -6.44
C PHE A 88 8.02 10.16 -5.04
N PHE A 89 8.24 9.17 -4.17
CA PHE A 89 7.62 9.15 -2.84
C PHE A 89 8.34 9.99 -1.80
N GLU A 90 9.62 10.34 -2.00
CA GLU A 90 10.39 11.15 -1.06
C GLU A 90 9.69 12.46 -0.62
N PRO A 91 9.21 13.34 -1.53
CA PRO A 91 8.50 14.55 -1.12
C PRO A 91 7.17 14.24 -0.41
N ILE A 92 6.44 13.21 -0.86
CA ILE A 92 5.16 12.79 -0.27
C ILE A 92 5.37 12.34 1.17
N ILE A 93 6.40 11.53 1.42
CA ILE A 93 6.76 11.05 2.76
C ILE A 93 7.17 12.20 3.66
N LYS A 94 7.96 13.15 3.13
CA LYS A 94 8.38 14.34 3.89
C LYS A 94 7.16 15.13 4.36
N ASP A 95 6.21 15.40 3.46
CA ASP A 95 5.01 16.16 3.78
C ASP A 95 4.11 15.39 4.75
N LEU A 96 3.84 14.11 4.50
CA LEU A 96 3.02 13.29 5.41
C LEU A 96 3.65 13.15 6.80
N ASN A 97 4.98 12.98 6.89
CA ASN A 97 5.67 12.95 8.17
C ASN A 97 5.56 14.30 8.88
N HIS A 98 5.69 15.42 8.15
CA HIS A 98 5.48 16.75 8.73
C HIS A 98 4.05 16.92 9.26
N LEU A 99 3.03 16.51 8.51
CA LEU A 99 1.63 16.52 8.96
C LEU A 99 1.40 15.65 10.21
N GLN A 100 2.16 14.56 10.33
CA GLN A 100 2.09 13.61 11.43
C GLN A 100 2.81 14.04 12.72
N THR A 101 3.95 14.73 12.59
CA THR A 101 4.78 15.13 13.75
C THR A 101 4.58 16.58 14.16
N THR A 102 4.38 17.45 13.18
CA THR A 102 4.25 18.89 13.38
C THR A 102 2.80 19.30 13.17
N GLY A 103 2.10 18.79 12.16
CA GLY A 103 0.75 19.24 11.83
C GLY A 103 0.72 20.62 11.14
N LEU A 104 -0.49 21.14 10.92
CA LEU A 104 -0.77 22.37 10.20
C LEU A 104 -1.42 23.41 11.10
N VAL A 105 -0.96 24.66 10.99
CA VAL A 105 -1.64 25.81 11.56
C VAL A 105 -2.60 26.36 10.52
N VAL A 106 -3.89 26.39 10.84
CA VAL A 106 -4.94 26.92 9.94
C VAL A 106 -5.50 28.20 10.55
N GLN A 107 -5.55 29.29 9.78
CA GLN A 107 -5.94 30.62 10.29
C GLN A 107 -7.33 30.64 10.94
N THR A 108 -8.26 29.80 10.46
CA THR A 108 -9.63 29.70 10.95
C THR A 108 -9.80 28.76 12.15
N PHE A 109 -8.73 28.12 12.60
CA PHE A 109 -8.75 27.18 13.72
C PHE A 109 -7.71 27.59 14.76
N ASN A 110 -8.14 27.82 16.00
CA ASN A 110 -7.22 28.14 17.07
C ASN A 110 -6.52 26.87 17.57
N GLY A 111 -5.42 26.50 16.91
CA GLY A 111 -4.61 25.36 17.28
C GLY A 111 -3.87 24.75 16.09
N GLN A 112 -3.27 23.59 16.35
CA GLN A 112 -2.51 22.83 15.35
C GLN A 112 -3.26 21.56 14.99
N LEU A 113 -3.59 21.42 13.71
CA LEU A 113 -4.24 20.23 13.18
C LEU A 113 -3.19 19.18 12.86
N HIS A 114 -3.32 18.01 13.46
CA HIS A 114 -2.44 16.88 13.19
C HIS A 114 -3.14 15.88 12.29
N PHE A 115 -2.33 15.10 11.57
CA PHE A 115 -2.82 14.03 10.72
C PHE A 115 -2.12 12.73 11.09
N ALA A 116 -2.69 11.60 10.69
CA ALA A 116 -2.12 10.29 10.88
C ALA A 116 -2.32 9.47 9.61
N PHE A 117 -1.24 8.91 9.07
CA PHE A 117 -1.34 7.95 7.98
C PHE A 117 -2.02 6.69 8.49
N SER A 118 -3.04 6.20 7.76
CA SER A 118 -3.79 5.01 8.14
C SER A 118 -3.32 3.77 7.36
N LEU A 119 -3.52 3.77 6.05
CA LEU A 119 -3.23 2.67 5.13
C LEU A 119 -3.00 3.16 3.70
N PHE A 120 -2.46 2.27 2.87
CA PHE A 120 -2.31 2.46 1.44
C PHE A 120 -3.11 1.38 0.71
N ALA A 121 -4.20 1.78 0.06
CA ALA A 121 -5.06 0.89 -0.72
C ALA A 121 -4.60 0.82 -2.18
N ALA A 122 -4.53 -0.37 -2.75
CA ALA A 122 -4.17 -0.57 -4.15
C ALA A 122 -4.53 -1.99 -4.60
N ASP A 123 -4.62 -2.18 -5.92
CA ASP A 123 -4.69 -3.53 -6.50
C ASP A 123 -3.47 -4.39 -6.07
N ASN A 124 -3.53 -5.70 -6.32
CA ASN A 124 -2.47 -6.61 -5.90
C ASN A 124 -1.10 -6.29 -6.51
N LEU A 125 -1.07 -5.82 -7.77
CA LEU A 125 0.18 -5.55 -8.47
C LEU A 125 0.88 -4.29 -7.91
N ALA A 126 0.11 -3.23 -7.69
CA ALA A 126 0.56 -1.98 -7.10
C ALA A 126 0.89 -2.17 -5.61
N SER A 127 0.09 -2.93 -4.86
CA SER A 127 0.40 -3.31 -3.48
C SER A 127 1.73 -4.05 -3.36
N HIS A 128 2.03 -4.98 -4.29
CA HIS A 128 3.32 -5.65 -4.34
C HIS A 128 4.47 -4.68 -4.63
N GLU A 129 4.28 -3.77 -5.59
CA GLU A 129 5.28 -2.75 -5.94
C GLU A 129 5.59 -1.81 -4.77
N ILE A 130 4.55 -1.30 -4.10
CA ILE A 130 4.66 -0.42 -2.93
C ILE A 130 5.21 -1.17 -1.72
N GLY A 131 4.89 -2.46 -1.56
CA GLY A 131 5.38 -3.29 -0.46
C GLY A 131 6.82 -3.78 -0.62
N GLY A 132 7.46 -3.59 -1.78
CA GLY A 132 8.79 -4.16 -2.05
C GLY A 132 8.77 -5.68 -2.28
N PHE A 133 7.64 -6.22 -2.73
CA PHE A 133 7.47 -7.63 -3.08
C PHE A 133 7.67 -7.88 -4.57
N GLN A 134 7.95 -9.12 -4.94
CA GLN A 134 7.99 -9.55 -6.33
C GLN A 134 6.62 -9.33 -7.00
N GLN A 135 6.61 -8.85 -8.24
CA GLN A 135 5.38 -8.65 -9.02
C GLN A 135 5.03 -9.86 -9.91
N ASN A 136 5.80 -10.96 -9.78
CA ASN A 136 5.51 -12.23 -10.44
C ASN A 136 4.68 -13.13 -9.52
N PHE A 137 3.42 -13.37 -9.90
CA PHE A 137 2.49 -14.21 -9.16
C PHE A 137 2.54 -15.69 -9.53
N ASN A 138 3.38 -16.06 -10.50
CA ASN A 138 3.47 -17.41 -11.07
C ASN A 138 4.67 -18.22 -10.56
N SER A 139 5.34 -17.77 -9.51
CA SER A 139 6.54 -18.44 -8.98
C SER A 139 6.87 -18.01 -7.55
N GLY A 140 7.79 -18.73 -6.89
CA GLY A 140 8.35 -18.32 -5.59
C GLY A 140 7.30 -18.25 -4.47
N GLN A 141 7.52 -17.34 -3.52
CA GLN A 141 6.55 -17.00 -2.47
C GLN A 141 5.85 -15.69 -2.85
N PHE A 142 4.71 -15.83 -3.52
CA PHE A 142 4.02 -14.73 -4.20
C PHE A 142 2.99 -14.00 -3.33
N CYS A 143 2.62 -14.53 -2.17
CA CYS A 143 1.64 -13.89 -1.29
C CYS A 143 2.34 -12.89 -0.36
N ARG A 144 1.72 -11.73 -0.15
CA ARG A 144 2.20 -10.68 0.77
C ARG A 144 1.71 -10.85 2.22
N LEU A 145 0.76 -11.76 2.45
CA LEU A 145 0.24 -12.09 3.78
C LEU A 145 0.92 -13.33 4.41
N CYS A 146 1.41 -14.26 3.59
CA CYS A 146 1.99 -15.51 4.07
C CYS A 146 3.18 -16.00 3.24
N HIS A 147 3.85 -17.02 3.76
CA HIS A 147 5.03 -17.65 3.17
C HIS A 147 4.69 -18.85 2.25
N ILE A 148 3.47 -18.94 1.73
CA ILE A 148 3.09 -20.03 0.82
C ILE A 148 3.95 -20.01 -0.45
N SER A 149 4.43 -21.19 -0.86
CA SER A 149 5.08 -21.34 -2.17
C SER A 149 4.04 -21.52 -3.26
N TYR A 150 4.32 -20.98 -4.45
CA TYR A 150 3.52 -21.18 -5.67
C TYR A 150 3.21 -22.66 -5.95
N LYS A 151 4.10 -23.58 -5.56
CA LYS A 151 3.88 -25.03 -5.70
C LYS A 151 2.65 -25.53 -4.92
N PHE A 152 2.28 -24.86 -3.83
CA PHE A 152 1.17 -25.23 -2.95
C PHE A 152 -0.09 -24.36 -3.13
N ARG A 153 -0.12 -23.46 -4.11
CA ARG A 153 -1.20 -22.46 -4.29
C ARG A 153 -2.62 -23.03 -4.48
N LEU A 154 -2.73 -24.30 -4.89
CA LEU A 154 -3.99 -25.01 -5.11
C LEU A 154 -4.37 -25.95 -3.96
N VAL A 155 -3.49 -26.08 -2.96
CA VAL A 155 -3.79 -26.88 -1.78
C VAL A 155 -4.80 -26.09 -0.93
N PRO A 156 -5.90 -26.71 -0.45
CA PRO A 156 -6.86 -26.04 0.41
C PRO A 156 -6.18 -25.43 1.64
N LEU A 157 -6.60 -24.22 2.04
CA LEU A 157 -6.02 -23.55 3.22
C LEU A 157 -6.16 -24.38 4.50
N THR A 158 -7.15 -25.27 4.59
CA THR A 158 -7.34 -26.23 5.68
C THR A 158 -6.27 -27.31 5.76
N GLU A 159 -5.57 -27.56 4.65
CA GLU A 159 -4.55 -28.59 4.50
C GLU A 159 -3.12 -28.01 4.46
N ILE A 160 -2.99 -26.69 4.51
CA ILE A 160 -1.69 -26.00 4.54
C ILE A 160 -1.43 -25.51 5.96
N SER A 161 -0.23 -25.77 6.47
CA SER A 161 0.30 -25.04 7.62
C SER A 161 0.48 -23.56 7.24
N PHE A 162 -0.53 -22.74 7.54
CA PHE A 162 -0.50 -21.32 7.25
C PHE A 162 0.63 -20.66 8.04
N LEU A 163 1.66 -20.18 7.33
CA LEU A 163 2.78 -19.46 7.91
C LEU A 163 2.65 -17.97 7.58
N PRO A 164 2.04 -17.16 8.46
CA PRO A 164 1.87 -15.73 8.20
C PRO A 164 3.23 -15.02 8.12
N ARG A 165 3.28 -13.97 7.32
CA ARG A 165 4.38 -13.01 7.40
C ARG A 165 4.18 -12.14 8.62
N THR A 166 5.25 -11.94 9.39
CA THR A 166 5.25 -11.01 10.52
C THR A 166 6.16 -9.84 10.17
N VAL A 167 6.05 -8.74 10.93
CA VAL A 167 6.98 -7.60 10.82
C VAL A 167 8.42 -8.09 10.94
N THR A 168 8.71 -8.89 11.95
CA THR A 168 10.06 -9.42 12.21
C THR A 168 10.58 -10.28 11.07
N THR A 169 9.77 -11.20 10.53
CA THR A 169 10.24 -12.05 9.41
C THR A 169 10.38 -11.26 8.12
N HIS A 170 9.48 -10.29 7.87
CA HIS A 170 9.58 -9.41 6.71
C HIS A 170 10.83 -8.54 6.76
N ASP A 171 11.14 -7.89 7.88
CA ASP A 171 12.33 -7.04 8.03
C ASP A 171 13.64 -7.82 7.88
N ALA A 172 13.67 -9.08 8.31
CA ALA A 172 14.81 -9.97 8.06
C ALA A 172 14.98 -10.25 6.54
N ASN A 173 13.88 -10.52 5.84
CA ASN A 173 13.90 -10.76 4.39
C ASN A 173 14.29 -9.50 3.60
N VAL A 174 13.80 -8.31 4.00
CA VAL A 174 14.18 -7.03 3.37
C VAL A 174 15.68 -6.78 3.53
N ARG A 175 16.23 -6.92 4.75
CA ARG A 175 17.67 -6.75 4.99
C ARG A 175 18.50 -7.72 4.14
N GLN A 176 18.08 -8.97 4.03
CA GLN A 176 18.77 -9.94 3.19
C GLN A 176 18.64 -9.61 1.69
N ALA A 177 17.47 -9.16 1.22
CA ALA A 177 17.27 -8.76 -0.18
C ALA A 177 18.15 -7.58 -0.58
N VAL A 178 18.26 -6.56 0.29
CA VAL A 178 19.09 -5.37 0.06
C VAL A 178 20.58 -5.71 0.07
N ASN A 179 21.04 -6.55 1.01
CA ASN A 179 22.46 -6.84 1.17
C ASN A 179 23.06 -7.74 0.08
N LEU A 180 22.25 -8.60 -0.54
CA LEU A 180 22.77 -9.63 -1.45
C LEU A 180 22.97 -9.16 -2.89
N PHE A 181 22.62 -7.90 -3.25
CA PHE A 181 22.50 -7.45 -4.65
C PHE A 181 21.84 -8.51 -5.53
N ASN A 182 20.89 -9.26 -4.95
CA ASN A 182 20.47 -10.53 -5.50
C ASN A 182 19.47 -10.25 -6.61
N THR A 183 19.64 -10.92 -7.75
CA THR A 183 18.63 -10.87 -8.82
C THR A 183 17.37 -11.65 -8.48
N ARG A 184 17.37 -12.40 -7.37
CA ARG A 184 16.27 -13.27 -6.93
C ARG A 184 15.59 -12.74 -5.67
N PRO A 185 14.24 -12.77 -5.62
CA PRO A 185 13.50 -12.39 -4.42
C PRO A 185 13.86 -13.26 -3.20
N VAL A 186 14.07 -12.63 -2.04
CA VAL A 186 14.23 -13.32 -0.75
C VAL A 186 12.87 -13.50 -0.12
N ALA A 187 12.40 -14.73 -0.09
CA ALA A 187 11.06 -15.06 0.35
C ALA A 187 9.96 -14.18 -0.28
N GLY A 188 10.08 -13.89 -1.58
CA GLY A 188 9.15 -13.01 -2.30
C GLY A 188 9.39 -11.51 -2.13
N VAL A 189 10.35 -11.09 -1.31
CA VAL A 189 10.76 -9.69 -1.14
C VAL A 189 11.87 -9.36 -2.14
N VAL A 190 11.73 -8.27 -2.87
CA VAL A 190 12.73 -7.80 -3.86
C VAL A 190 13.57 -6.63 -3.35
N GLY A 191 13.08 -5.91 -2.34
CA GLY A 191 13.80 -4.79 -1.76
C GLY A 191 12.97 -4.03 -0.75
N GLU A 192 13.47 -2.86 -0.38
CA GLU A 192 12.78 -1.96 0.53
C GLU A 192 11.55 -1.32 -0.13
N SER A 193 10.51 -1.11 0.67
CA SER A 193 9.34 -0.32 0.24
C SER A 193 9.74 1.14 0.01
N PRO A 194 9.24 1.82 -1.04
CA PRO A 194 9.38 3.27 -1.17
C PRO A 194 8.81 4.06 0.01
N LEU A 195 7.87 3.49 0.76
CA LEU A 195 7.22 4.13 1.91
C LEU A 195 7.86 3.73 3.25
N SER A 196 9.01 3.06 3.27
CA SER A 196 9.63 2.57 4.51
C SER A 196 9.93 3.67 5.55
N LYS A 197 10.12 4.91 5.10
CA LYS A 197 10.37 6.09 5.93
C LYS A 197 9.10 6.84 6.35
N LEU A 198 7.92 6.42 5.90
CA LEU A 198 6.65 7.00 6.31
C LEU A 198 6.29 6.52 7.72
N ILE A 199 6.05 7.47 8.63
CA ILE A 199 5.60 7.17 9.98
C ILE A 199 4.30 6.36 9.92
N ALA A 200 4.21 5.32 10.76
CA ALA A 200 3.11 4.36 10.83
C ALA A 200 2.93 3.43 9.61
N PHE A 201 3.79 3.51 8.59
CA PHE A 201 3.77 2.56 7.48
C PHE A 201 4.59 1.31 7.78
N HIS A 202 4.04 0.14 7.46
CA HIS A 202 4.79 -1.09 7.31
C HIS A 202 4.11 -1.99 6.27
N ALA A 203 4.85 -2.58 5.33
CA ALA A 203 4.27 -3.35 4.22
C ALA A 203 3.32 -4.48 4.66
N ILE A 204 3.59 -5.12 5.80
CA ILE A 204 2.74 -6.17 6.38
C ILE A 204 1.47 -5.63 7.08
N LYS A 205 1.47 -4.37 7.55
CA LYS A 205 0.37 -3.81 8.36
C LYS A 205 -0.49 -2.80 7.60
N SER A 206 0.07 -2.12 6.60
CA SER A 206 -0.50 -0.91 6.01
C SER A 206 -1.00 -1.11 4.57
N LEU A 207 -0.95 -2.35 4.05
CA LEU A 207 -1.38 -2.70 2.69
C LEU A 207 -2.53 -3.72 2.75
N PRO A 208 -3.80 -3.28 2.89
CA PRO A 208 -4.94 -4.20 2.89
C PRO A 208 -5.17 -4.83 1.51
N ASN A 209 -6.00 -5.88 1.50
CA ASN A 209 -6.55 -6.46 0.28
C ASN A 209 -7.59 -5.54 -0.36
N ASP A 210 -7.62 -5.52 -1.68
CA ASP A 210 -8.59 -4.72 -2.42
C ASP A 210 -9.79 -5.60 -2.73
N LEU A 211 -10.84 -5.48 -1.90
CA LEU A 211 -12.06 -6.26 -2.07
C LEU A 211 -12.72 -6.06 -3.44
N MET A 212 -12.58 -4.90 -4.08
CA MET A 212 -13.15 -4.69 -5.40
C MET A 212 -12.43 -5.57 -6.44
N HIS A 213 -11.10 -5.46 -6.50
CA HIS A 213 -10.31 -6.23 -7.45
C HIS A 213 -10.27 -7.74 -7.12
N ASP A 214 -10.25 -8.09 -5.82
CA ASP A 214 -10.11 -9.47 -5.36
C ASP A 214 -11.44 -10.24 -5.38
N TYR A 215 -12.55 -9.58 -5.05
CA TYR A 215 -13.86 -10.24 -4.93
C TYR A 215 -14.81 -9.88 -6.08
N ALA A 216 -14.93 -8.59 -6.42
CA ALA A 216 -15.91 -8.14 -7.41
C ALA A 216 -15.45 -8.37 -8.87
N GLU A 217 -14.16 -8.21 -9.15
CA GLU A 217 -13.60 -8.38 -10.50
C GLU A 217 -13.03 -9.79 -10.77
N GLY A 218 -12.73 -10.58 -9.73
CA GLY A 218 -11.86 -11.76 -9.83
C GLY A 218 -12.32 -13.01 -9.08
N ILE A 219 -13.45 -13.63 -9.43
CA ILE A 219 -13.79 -14.96 -8.90
C ILE A 219 -12.91 -16.04 -9.56
N LYS A 220 -11.84 -16.47 -8.89
CA LYS A 220 -11.37 -17.87 -8.96
C LYS A 220 -11.52 -18.50 -7.58
N LYS A 221 -12.57 -19.32 -7.43
CA LYS A 221 -13.08 -19.95 -6.20
C LYS A 221 -12.07 -20.70 -5.31
N ASN A 222 -10.80 -20.87 -5.72
CA ASN A 222 -9.80 -21.71 -5.03
C ASN A 222 -8.42 -21.05 -4.89
N VAL A 223 -8.30 -19.73 -4.94
CA VAL A 223 -6.99 -19.04 -4.92
C VAL A 223 -6.80 -18.29 -3.61
N VAL A 224 -5.64 -18.50 -2.99
CA VAL A 224 -5.15 -17.69 -1.86
C VAL A 224 -5.17 -16.21 -2.29
N PHE A 225 -5.95 -15.38 -1.59
CA PHE A 225 -5.95 -13.93 -1.79
C PHE A 225 -4.49 -13.42 -1.74
N ILE A 226 -4.08 -12.68 -2.78
CA ILE A 226 -2.68 -12.35 -3.03
C ILE A 226 -2.20 -11.24 -2.11
#